data_AF-A0A1J3EG50-F1
#
_entry.id   AF-A0A1J3EG50-F1
#
_cell.length_a   1.000
_cell.length_b   1.000
_cell.length_c   1.000
_cell.angle_alpha   90.00
_cell.angle_beta   90.00
_cell.angle_gamma   90.00
#
_symmetry.space_group_name_H-M   'P 1'
#
loop_
_entity.id
_entity.type
_entity.pdbx_description
1 polymer ?
#
loop_
_entity_poly.entity_id
_entity_poly.type
_entity_poly.pdbx_seq_one_letter_code
_entity_poly.pdbx_strand_id
1 'polypeptide(L)'
;KNVVEVSVVAEIVSKLYSVSRKTRKRISVGVISPYKAQVFAIQEKIGEKYNTEELFSVSVRSVDGFQGGEEDIIIISTVRSNGKGTIGFLSNQQRTNVALTRARYCLWILGNESTLTNNKSVWRQLV
;
A
#
# COMPACT_ATOMS: atom_id res chain seq x y z
N LYS A 1 -0.09 -14.12 -2.79
CA LYS A 1 -0.68 -12.90 -3.40
C LYS A 1 -2.12 -12.81 -2.91
N ASN A 2 -2.64 -11.62 -2.60
CA ASN A 2 -4.04 -11.41 -2.21
C ASN A 2 -4.74 -10.59 -3.32
N VAL A 3 -5.55 -11.28 -4.14
CA VAL A 3 -6.21 -10.69 -5.32
C VAL A 3 -7.30 -9.67 -4.97
N VAL A 4 -7.90 -9.81 -3.79
CA VAL A 4 -8.90 -8.87 -3.28
C VAL A 4 -8.23 -7.55 -2.97
N GLU A 5 -7.14 -7.58 -2.19
CA GLU A 5 -6.34 -6.36 -1.93
C GLU A 5 -5.84 -5.73 -3.22
N VAL A 6 -5.36 -6.50 -4.21
CA VAL A 6 -4.94 -5.97 -5.52
C VAL A 6 -6.07 -5.20 -6.20
N SER A 7 -7.28 -5.76 -6.21
CA SER A 7 -8.44 -5.13 -6.85
C SER A 7 -8.84 -3.84 -6.14
N VAL A 8 -8.85 -3.84 -4.80
CA VAL A 8 -9.15 -2.66 -3.99
C VAL A 8 -8.10 -1.56 -4.18
N VAL A 9 -6.81 -1.91 -4.21
CA VAL A 9 -5.73 -0.95 -4.51
C VAL A 9 -5.97 -0.28 -5.87
N ALA A 10 -6.24 -1.06 -6.92
CA ALA A 10 -6.44 -0.53 -8.26
C ALA A 10 -7.66 0.41 -8.34
N GLU A 11 -8.76 0.06 -7.65
CA GLU A 11 -9.96 0.89 -7.57
C GLU A 11 -9.68 2.23 -6.87
N ILE A 12 -8.98 2.18 -5.74
CA ILE A 12 -8.54 3.36 -4.99
C ILE A 12 -7.68 4.27 -5.87
N VAL A 13 -6.66 3.73 -6.52
CA VAL A 13 -5.76 4.51 -7.38
C VAL A 13 -6.54 5.18 -8.51
N SER A 14 -7.48 4.46 -9.14
CA SER A 14 -8.33 5.03 -10.20
C SER A 14 -9.23 6.17 -9.70
N LYS A 15 -9.76 6.06 -8.46
CA LYS A 15 -10.54 7.12 -7.82
C LYS A 15 -9.68 8.35 -7.51
N LEU A 16 -8.48 8.16 -6.95
CA LEU A 16 -7.54 9.24 -6.66
C LEU A 16 -7.10 9.98 -7.92
N TYR A 17 -6.83 9.24 -9.00
CA TYR A 17 -6.56 9.82 -10.32
C TYR A 17 -7.73 10.67 -10.82
N SER A 18 -8.96 10.17 -10.70
CA SER A 18 -10.16 10.91 -11.09
C SER A 18 -10.33 12.21 -10.28
N VAL A 19 -10.00 12.18 -8.99
CA VAL A 19 -10.00 13.37 -8.13
C VAL A 19 -8.91 14.35 -8.56
N SER A 20 -7.67 13.90 -8.73
CA SER A 20 -6.55 14.74 -9.21
C SER A 20 -6.92 15.50 -10.48
N ARG A 21 -7.52 14.82 -11.47
CA ARG A 21 -7.98 15.44 -12.72
C ARG A 21 -9.07 16.48 -12.51
N LYS A 22 -10.09 16.16 -11.71
CA LYS A 22 -11.22 17.07 -11.44
C LYS A 22 -10.78 18.32 -10.69
N THR A 23 -9.88 18.17 -9.71
CA THR A 23 -9.42 19.29 -8.88
C THR A 23 -8.20 20.00 -9.44
N ARG A 24 -7.60 19.47 -10.52
CA ARG A 24 -6.32 19.94 -11.09
C ARG A 24 -5.20 20.05 -10.06
N LYS A 25 -5.22 19.17 -9.05
CA LYS A 25 -4.19 19.12 -7.99
C LYS A 25 -3.22 18.00 -8.28
N ARG A 26 -1.93 18.29 -8.06
CA ARG A 26 -0.89 17.26 -8.10
C ARG A 26 -1.10 16.32 -6.91
N ILE A 27 -1.15 15.02 -7.19
CA ILE A 27 -1.28 13.98 -6.17
C ILE A 27 -0.26 12.89 -6.48
N SER A 28 0.58 12.56 -5.51
CA SER A 28 1.50 11.43 -5.60
C SER A 28 1.04 10.28 -4.69
N VAL A 29 1.01 9.06 -5.23
CA VAL A 29 0.51 7.86 -4.53
C VAL A 29 1.60 6.81 -4.47
N GLY A 30 1.94 6.35 -3.27
CA GLY A 30 2.79 5.18 -3.07
C GLY A 30 1.98 3.97 -2.65
N VAL A 31 2.20 2.84 -3.32
CA VAL A 31 1.67 1.55 -2.88
C VAL A 31 2.82 0.69 -2.38
N ILE A 32 2.71 0.25 -1.13
CA ILE A 32 3.73 -0.52 -0.43
C ILE A 32 3.19 -1.92 -0.16
N SER A 33 3.99 -2.94 -0.46
CA SER A 33 3.68 -4.30 -0.02
C SER A 33 4.93 -5.06 0.41
N PRO A 34 4.86 -5.88 1.47
CA PRO A 34 6.01 -6.65 1.94
C PRO A 34 6.44 -7.79 1.00
N TYR A 35 5.59 -8.17 0.04
CA TYR A 35 5.83 -9.33 -0.82
C TYR A 35 6.00 -8.90 -2.28
N LYS A 36 7.15 -9.23 -2.89
CA LYS A 36 7.44 -8.94 -4.32
C LYS A 36 6.33 -9.43 -5.25
N ALA A 37 5.82 -10.64 -5.00
CA ALA A 37 4.72 -11.22 -5.78
C ALA A 37 3.44 -10.36 -5.74
N GLN A 38 3.17 -9.66 -4.64
CA GLN A 38 2.05 -8.73 -4.53
C GLN A 38 2.35 -7.42 -5.28
N VAL A 39 3.56 -6.87 -5.12
CA VAL A 39 4.03 -5.68 -5.85
C VAL A 39 3.82 -5.88 -7.36
N PHE A 40 4.30 -7.00 -7.91
CA PHE A 40 4.12 -7.31 -9.33
C PHE A 40 2.64 -7.43 -9.73
N ALA A 41 1.80 -8.08 -8.91
CA ALA A 41 0.38 -8.23 -9.22
C ALA A 41 -0.36 -6.88 -9.21
N ILE A 42 0.03 -5.96 -8.33
CA ILE A 42 -0.53 -4.61 -8.28
C ILE A 42 -0.06 -3.82 -9.52
N GLN A 43 1.23 -3.88 -9.86
CA GLN A 43 1.78 -3.22 -11.06
C GLN A 43 1.07 -3.69 -12.32
N GLU A 44 0.91 -5.00 -12.49
CA GLU A 44 0.19 -5.61 -13.61
C GLU A 44 -1.27 -5.14 -13.68
N LYS A 45 -1.96 -5.07 -12.52
CA LYS A 45 -3.36 -4.64 -12.47
C LYS A 45 -3.55 -3.14 -12.78
N ILE A 46 -2.63 -2.30 -12.32
CA ILE A 46 -2.64 -0.85 -12.54
C ILE A 46 -2.23 -0.51 -13.98
N GLY A 47 -1.29 -1.26 -14.53
CA GLY A 47 -0.72 -1.03 -15.86
C GLY A 47 0.04 0.30 -15.96
N GLU A 48 0.31 0.72 -17.18
CA GLU A 48 1.09 1.94 -17.48
C GLU A 48 0.24 3.21 -17.62
N LYS A 49 -1.07 3.10 -17.35
CA LYS A 49 -2.08 4.15 -17.57
C LYS A 49 -1.71 5.52 -16.99
N TYR A 50 -0.95 5.53 -15.89
CA TYR A 50 -0.65 6.74 -15.12
C TYR A 50 0.76 7.29 -15.37
N ASN A 51 1.57 6.62 -16.20
CA ASN A 51 2.99 6.98 -16.38
C ASN A 51 3.19 8.31 -17.11
N THR A 52 2.19 8.75 -17.88
CA THR A 52 2.23 9.97 -18.70
C THR A 52 1.45 11.14 -18.08
N GLU A 53 0.93 10.98 -16.86
CA GLU A 53 0.06 11.95 -16.21
C GLU A 53 0.88 12.97 -15.39
N GLU A 54 0.84 14.24 -15.79
CA GLU A 54 1.63 15.30 -15.15
C GLU A 54 1.21 15.57 -13.69
N LEU A 55 -0.09 15.50 -13.41
CA LEU A 55 -0.65 15.81 -12.10
C LEU A 55 -0.83 14.58 -11.21
N PHE A 56 -0.53 13.39 -11.70
CA PHE A 56 -0.77 12.17 -10.96
C PHE A 56 0.34 11.16 -11.18
N SER A 57 0.98 10.72 -10.09
CA SER A 57 1.98 9.66 -10.15
C SER A 57 1.62 8.55 -9.17
N VAL A 58 1.82 7.30 -9.60
CA VAL A 58 1.69 6.13 -8.73
C VAL A 58 2.99 5.32 -8.76
N SER A 59 3.52 5.01 -7.58
CA SER A 59 4.70 4.16 -7.46
C SER A 59 4.42 2.94 -6.59
N VAL A 60 4.64 1.74 -7.12
CA VAL A 60 4.34 0.47 -6.44
C VAL A 60 5.66 -0.23 -6.14
N ARG A 61 6.02 -0.40 -4.87
CA ARG A 61 7.31 -0.97 -4.47
C ARG A 61 7.20 -1.77 -3.17
N SER A 62 8.27 -2.48 -2.83
CA SER A 62 8.42 -3.08 -1.51
C SER A 62 8.71 -2.03 -0.44
N VAL A 63 8.59 -2.40 0.84
CA VAL A 63 8.98 -1.53 1.96
C VAL A 63 10.42 -1.04 1.81
N ASP A 64 11.34 -1.96 1.52
CA ASP A 64 12.77 -1.63 1.37
C ASP A 64 13.01 -0.69 0.17
N GLY A 65 12.22 -0.82 -0.90
CA GLY A 65 12.29 0.08 -2.07
C GLY A 65 11.70 1.48 -1.86
N PHE A 66 11.06 1.71 -0.70
CA PHE A 66 10.49 3.00 -0.28
C PHE A 66 11.34 3.74 0.76
N GLN A 67 12.50 3.19 1.13
CA GLN A 67 13.36 3.83 2.12
C GLN A 67 13.85 5.20 1.60
N GLY A 68 13.54 6.26 2.35
CA GLY A 68 13.90 7.65 1.99
C GLY A 68 12.96 8.33 0.99
N GLY A 69 11.96 7.61 0.44
CA GLY A 69 10.89 8.21 -0.36
C GLY A 69 9.69 8.60 0.51
N GLU A 70 8.94 9.61 0.09
CA GLU A 70 7.65 9.99 0.66
C GLU A 70 6.67 10.28 -0.47
N GLU A 71 5.38 10.05 -0.21
CA GLU A 71 4.30 10.34 -1.15
C GLU A 71 3.16 11.03 -0.41
N ASP A 72 2.33 11.78 -1.15
CA ASP A 72 1.19 12.48 -0.56
C ASP A 72 0.21 11.49 0.10
N ILE A 73 -0.01 10.36 -0.57
CA ILE A 73 -0.87 9.26 -0.11
C ILE A 73 -0.08 7.94 -0.15
N ILE A 74 -0.13 7.17 0.92
CA ILE A 74 0.43 5.81 0.96
C ILE A 74 -0.67 4.78 1.17
N ILE A 75 -0.60 3.69 0.40
CA ILE A 75 -1.47 2.53 0.53
C ILE A 75 -0.60 1.31 0.87
N ILE A 76 -0.78 0.73 2.05
CA ILE A 76 -0.09 -0.49 2.47
C ILE A 76 -0.98 -1.70 2.20
N SER A 77 -0.54 -2.63 1.34
CA SER A 77 -1.16 -3.95 1.18
C SER A 77 -0.42 -4.97 2.04
N THR A 78 -1.08 -5.43 3.10
CA THR A 78 -0.49 -6.36 4.09
C THR A 78 -0.49 -7.82 3.63
N VAL A 79 -1.35 -8.17 2.68
CA VAL A 79 -1.44 -9.47 1.98
C VAL A 79 -1.90 -10.66 2.83
N ARG A 80 -1.47 -10.74 4.10
CA ARG A 80 -1.68 -11.91 4.93
C ARG A 80 -3.12 -11.97 5.42
N SER A 81 -3.77 -13.09 5.08
CA SER A 81 -5.09 -13.47 5.57
C SER A 81 -5.06 -14.96 5.90
N ASN A 82 -4.98 -15.31 7.19
CA ASN A 82 -4.93 -16.70 7.65
C ASN A 82 -5.41 -16.84 9.10
N GLY A 83 -6.14 -17.93 9.41
CA GLY A 83 -6.66 -18.19 10.75
C GLY A 83 -5.59 -18.43 11.83
N LYS A 84 -4.32 -18.65 11.44
CA LYS A 84 -3.19 -18.79 12.38
C LYS A 84 -2.63 -17.44 12.83
N GLY A 85 -3.10 -16.32 12.28
CA GLY A 85 -2.61 -14.96 12.58
C GLY A 85 -1.12 -14.75 12.31
N THR A 86 -0.54 -15.51 11.39
CA THR A 86 0.87 -15.38 11.05
C THR A 86 1.06 -14.23 10.06
N ILE A 87 1.74 -13.18 10.51
CA ILE A 87 1.97 -11.94 9.73
C ILE A 87 3.29 -11.95 8.93
N GLY A 88 4.23 -12.84 9.26
CA GLY A 88 5.49 -13.00 8.53
C GLY A 88 6.31 -11.71 8.50
N PHE A 89 6.69 -11.24 7.30
CA PHE A 89 7.51 -10.04 7.08
C PHE A 89 7.03 -8.79 7.84
N LEU A 90 5.73 -8.68 8.10
CA LEU A 90 5.11 -7.60 8.86
C LEU A 90 5.45 -7.60 10.36
N SER A 91 6.11 -8.65 10.87
CA SER A 91 6.60 -8.71 12.26
C SER A 91 7.87 -7.88 12.48
N ASN A 92 8.53 -7.43 11.41
CA ASN A 92 9.70 -6.57 11.53
C ASN A 92 9.25 -5.13 11.84
N GLN A 93 9.57 -4.67 13.04
CA GLN A 93 9.16 -3.36 13.54
C GLN A 93 9.83 -2.20 12.78
N GLN A 94 11.10 -2.34 12.40
CA GLN A 94 11.82 -1.30 11.64
C GLN A 94 11.17 -1.07 10.27
N ARG A 95 10.82 -2.16 9.58
CA ARG A 95 10.11 -2.09 8.29
C ARG A 95 8.69 -1.56 8.43
N THR A 96 8.01 -1.91 9.52
CA THR A 96 6.69 -1.34 9.83
C THR A 96 6.79 0.17 10.04
N ASN A 97 7.76 0.65 10.83
CA ASN A 97 7.99 2.07 11.05
C ASN A 97 8.29 2.81 9.75
N VAL A 98 9.11 2.23 8.87
CA VAL A 98 9.37 2.81 7.55
C VAL A 98 8.06 2.94 6.79
N ALA A 99 7.29 1.86 6.63
CA ALA A 99 6.05 1.87 5.85
C ALA A 99 5.01 2.87 6.40
N LEU A 100 4.83 2.94 7.73
CA LEU A 100 3.87 3.83 8.38
C LEU A 100 4.25 5.32 8.27
N THR A 101 5.52 5.65 8.06
CA THR A 101 6.02 7.03 8.02
C THR A 101 6.26 7.56 6.60
N ARG A 102 5.85 6.84 5.55
CA ARG A 102 6.05 7.30 4.16
C ARG A 102 5.00 8.30 3.67
N ALA A 103 3.90 8.48 4.41
CA ALA A 103 2.75 9.27 3.97
C ALA A 103 2.82 10.70 4.48
N ARG A 104 2.67 11.68 3.59
CA ARG A 104 2.66 13.10 3.99
C ARG A 104 1.30 13.56 4.49
N TYR A 105 0.22 13.11 3.84
CA TYR A 105 -1.14 13.56 4.15
C TYR A 105 -2.10 12.44 4.52
N CYS A 106 -1.97 11.26 3.91
CA CYS A 106 -2.93 10.18 4.15
C CYS A 106 -2.31 8.79 4.03
N LEU A 107 -2.56 7.95 5.02
CA LEU A 107 -2.14 6.56 5.06
C LEU A 107 -3.36 5.64 5.05
N TRP A 108 -3.46 4.75 4.07
CA TRP A 108 -4.47 3.69 3.99
C TRP A 108 -3.82 2.32 4.14
N ILE A 109 -4.41 1.46 4.96
CA ILE A 109 -3.88 0.13 5.27
C ILE A 109 -4.94 -0.90 4.88
N LEU A 110 -4.58 -1.79 3.96
CA LEU A 110 -5.43 -2.85 3.47
C LEU A 110 -4.95 -4.18 4.05
N GLY A 111 -5.82 -4.84 4.79
CA GLY A 111 -5.48 -6.10 5.44
C GLY A 111 -6.66 -6.84 6.03
N ASN A 112 -6.39 -8.06 6.46
CA ASN A 112 -7.36 -8.87 7.18
C ASN A 112 -7.20 -8.64 8.68
N GLU A 113 -8.23 -8.05 9.30
CA GLU A 113 -8.29 -7.72 10.73
C GLU A 113 -7.90 -8.92 11.60
N SER A 114 -8.58 -10.08 11.43
CA SER A 114 -8.34 -11.27 12.23
C SER A 114 -6.89 -11.78 12.18
N THR A 115 -6.19 -11.52 11.08
CA THR A 115 -4.78 -11.87 10.92
C THR A 115 -3.86 -10.86 11.60
N LEU A 116 -4.21 -9.56 11.55
CA LEU A 116 -3.40 -8.47 12.08
C LEU A 116 -3.55 -8.27 13.59
N THR A 117 -4.70 -8.64 14.19
CA THR A 117 -5.00 -8.44 15.62
C THR A 117 -4.62 -9.62 16.52
N ASN A 118 -4.07 -10.70 15.96
CA ASN A 118 -3.59 -11.84 16.75
C ASN A 118 -2.55 -11.38 17.80
N ASN A 119 -2.60 -11.96 19.01
CA ASN A 119 -1.87 -11.54 20.22
C ASN A 119 -0.35 -11.32 20.05
N LYS A 120 0.29 -11.87 19.01
CA LYS A 120 1.74 -11.72 18.75
C LYS A 120 2.08 -10.66 17.69
N SER A 121 1.09 -9.90 17.20
CA SER A 121 1.26 -8.95 16.11
C SER A 121 1.50 -7.53 16.61
N VAL A 122 2.57 -6.89 16.13
CA VAL A 122 2.84 -5.45 16.35
C VAL A 122 1.74 -4.55 15.77
N TRP A 123 0.94 -5.07 14.83
CA TRP A 123 -0.15 -4.34 14.19
C TRP A 123 -1.40 -4.26 15.06
N ARG A 124 -1.50 -5.06 16.14
CA ARG A 124 -2.67 -5.04 17.04
C ARG A 124 -2.89 -3.69 17.72
N GLN A 125 -1.82 -2.92 17.98
CA GLN A 125 -1.97 -1.59 18.56
C GLN A 125 -2.44 -0.54 17.56
N LEU A 126 -2.35 -0.85 16.26
CA LEU A 126 -2.71 0.06 15.17
C LEU A 126 -4.12 -0.19 14.63
N VAL A 127 -4.61 -1.44 14.72
CA VAL A 127 -5.94 -1.88 14.28
C VAL A 127 -6.91 -1.81 15.45
#